data_AF-A0A0F9I5L7-F1
#
_entry.id   AF-A0A0F9I5L7-F1
#
_cell.length_a   1.000
_cell.length_b   1.000
_cell.length_c   1.000
_cell.angle_alpha   90.00
_cell.angle_beta   90.00
_cell.angle_gamma   90.00
#
_symmetry.space_group_name_H-M   'P 1'
#
loop_
_entity.id
_entity.type
_entity.pdbx_description
1 polymer ?
#
loop_
_entity_poly.entity_id
_entity_poly.type
_entity_poly.pdbx_seq_one_letter_code
_entity_poly.pdbx_strand_id
1 'polypeptide(L)'
;MTELKTLKDLTPKDYVDEVDIFVGSLRQEAIKWIKDFREKINNHSHGDKSDPNYLNCISCRNMFVQIKWIQHSFNITDEDLK
;
A
#
# COMPACT_ATOMS: atom_id res chain seq x y z
N MET A 1 -22.11 -10.37 -4.21
CA MET A 1 -20.86 -9.61 -4.42
C MET A 1 -19.73 -10.53 -3.98
N THR A 2 -18.77 -10.85 -4.84
CA THR A 2 -17.70 -11.81 -4.51
C THR A 2 -16.62 -11.07 -3.71
N GLU A 3 -16.26 -11.58 -2.53
CA GLU A 3 -15.14 -11.03 -1.76
C GLU A 3 -13.81 -11.27 -2.50
N LEU A 4 -12.96 -10.25 -2.54
CA LEU A 4 -11.62 -10.35 -3.13
C LEU A 4 -10.68 -11.05 -2.14
N LYS A 5 -9.89 -11.99 -2.66
CA LYS A 5 -8.92 -12.77 -1.88
C LYS A 5 -7.66 -11.96 -1.62
N THR A 6 -7.08 -12.15 -0.43
CA THR A 6 -5.79 -11.59 0.01
C THR A 6 -4.64 -12.58 -0.23
N LEU A 7 -3.39 -12.15 -0.03
CA LEU A 7 -2.22 -13.04 -0.15
C LEU A 7 -2.31 -14.25 0.80
N LYS A 8 -2.88 -14.05 1.99
CA LYS A 8 -3.08 -15.11 3.00
C LYS A 8 -4.07 -16.18 2.55
N ASP A 9 -4.97 -15.84 1.64
CA ASP A 9 -5.95 -16.78 1.09
C ASP A 9 -5.36 -17.64 -0.04
N LEU A 10 -4.15 -17.29 -0.49
CA LEU A 10 -3.44 -17.95 -1.59
C LEU A 10 -2.25 -18.80 -1.11
N THR A 11 -1.80 -18.62 0.13
CA THR A 11 -0.75 -19.43 0.75
C THR A 11 -1.27 -20.84 1.10
N PRO A 12 -0.70 -21.92 0.52
CA PRO A 12 -1.09 -23.28 0.86
C PRO A 12 -0.75 -23.61 2.32
N LYS A 13 -1.64 -24.34 3.01
CA LYS A 13 -1.48 -24.70 4.43
C LYS A 13 -0.25 -25.55 4.76
N ASP A 14 0.43 -26.09 3.75
CA ASP A 14 1.50 -27.09 3.90
C ASP A 14 2.92 -26.51 3.73
N TYR A 15 3.07 -25.20 3.49
CA TYR A 15 4.36 -24.51 3.40
C TYR A 15 4.56 -23.59 4.60
N VAL A 16 5.03 -24.14 5.72
CA VAL A 16 4.74 -23.53 7.04
C VAL A 16 5.81 -22.57 7.56
N ASP A 17 7.07 -22.64 7.14
CA ASP A 17 8.11 -21.80 7.77
C ASP A 17 8.77 -20.77 6.83
N GLU A 18 9.32 -21.20 5.69
CA GLU A 18 10.04 -20.28 4.79
C GLU A 18 9.11 -19.32 4.04
N VAL A 19 7.93 -19.80 3.66
CA VAL A 19 6.91 -19.00 2.96
C VAL A 19 6.33 -17.96 3.90
N ASP A 20 6.11 -18.30 5.18
CA ASP A 20 5.60 -17.36 6.18
C ASP A 20 6.61 -16.26 6.52
N ILE A 21 7.91 -16.59 6.62
CA ILE A 21 8.99 -15.60 6.78
C ILE A 21 9.04 -14.65 5.57
N PHE A 22 8.92 -15.21 4.35
CA PHE A 22 8.92 -14.42 3.12
C PHE A 22 7.70 -13.51 3.01
N VAL A 23 6.51 -14.01 3.31
CA VAL A 23 5.25 -13.24 3.32
C VAL A 23 5.28 -12.15 4.38
N GLY A 24 5.84 -12.43 5.57
CA GLY A 24 6.07 -11.45 6.61
C GLY A 24 7.00 -10.32 6.15
N SER A 25 8.08 -10.66 5.46
CA SER A 25 9.03 -9.69 4.90
C SER A 25 8.40 -8.82 3.81
N LEU A 26 7.63 -9.42 2.90
CA LEU A 26 6.88 -8.68 1.88
C LEU A 26 5.83 -7.74 2.50
N ARG A 27 5.18 -8.17 3.58
CA ARG A 27 4.22 -7.33 4.30
C ARG A 27 4.90 -6.11 4.94
N GLN A 28 6.10 -6.26 5.50
CA GLN A 28 6.87 -5.13 6.03
C GLN A 28 7.27 -4.15 4.91
N GLU A 29 7.67 -4.68 3.76
CA GLU A 29 8.01 -3.85 2.60
C GLU A 29 6.78 -3.10 2.05
N ALA A 30 5.63 -3.77 2.00
CA ALA A 30 4.35 -3.15 1.65
C ALA A 30 3.96 -2.00 2.59
N ILE A 31 4.22 -2.13 3.90
CA ILE A 31 4.02 -1.05 4.87
C ILE A 31 4.93 0.15 4.54
N LYS A 32 6.20 -0.07 4.18
CA LYS A 32 7.10 1.01 3.77
C LYS A 32 6.58 1.73 2.54
N TRP A 33 6.17 1.00 1.50
CA TRP A 33 5.59 1.62 0.30
C TRP A 33 4.36 2.48 0.60
N ILE A 34 3.47 2.02 1.50
CA ILE A 34 2.32 2.82 1.91
C ILE A 34 2.76 4.13 2.59
N LYS A 35 3.76 4.08 3.48
CA LYS A 35 4.30 5.27 4.15
C LYS A 35 4.93 6.23 3.14
N ASP A 36 5.74 5.73 2.22
CA ASP A 36 6.38 6.54 1.18
C ASP A 36 5.35 7.21 0.26
N PHE A 37 4.28 6.50 -0.13
CA PHE A 37 3.21 7.09 -0.93
C PHE A 37 2.45 8.17 -0.16
N ARG A 38 2.14 7.94 1.12
CA ARG A 38 1.49 8.96 1.97
C ARG A 38 2.36 10.21 2.11
N GLU A 39 3.66 10.04 2.29
CA GLU A 39 4.61 11.17 2.36
C GLU A 39 4.65 11.94 1.03
N LYS A 40 4.75 11.25 -0.11
CA LYS A 40 4.72 11.88 -1.44
C LYS A 40 3.43 12.68 -1.67
N ILE A 41 2.28 12.12 -1.29
CA ILE A 41 0.99 12.81 -1.35
C ILE A 41 0.99 14.07 -0.48
N ASN A 42 1.49 13.98 0.76
CA ASN A 42 1.55 15.12 1.69
C ASN A 42 2.49 16.22 1.17
N ASN A 43 3.67 15.85 0.67
CA ASN A 43 4.63 16.77 0.11
C ASN A 43 4.09 17.46 -1.17
N HIS A 44 3.26 16.78 -1.95
CA HIS A 44 2.55 17.39 -3.08
C HIS A 44 1.45 18.37 -2.64
N SER A 45 0.79 18.12 -1.51
CA SER A 45 -0.25 19.02 -0.99
C SER A 45 0.29 20.38 -0.48
N HIS A 46 1.58 20.43 -0.14
CA HIS A 46 2.29 21.62 0.35
C HIS A 46 3.09 22.38 -0.71
N GLY A 47 3.06 21.95 -1.98
CA GLY A 47 3.67 22.69 -3.09
C GLY A 47 3.03 24.06 -3.28
N ASP A 48 3.79 25.00 -3.87
CA ASP A 48 3.28 26.32 -4.23
C ASP A 48 2.10 26.17 -5.20
N LYS A 49 0.93 26.70 -4.83
CA LYS A 49 -0.31 26.64 -5.64
C LYS A 49 -0.17 27.32 -7.00
N SER A 50 0.90 28.09 -7.19
CA SER A 50 1.23 28.78 -8.44
C SER A 50 2.09 27.95 -9.41
N ASP A 51 2.61 26.78 -8.99
CA ASP A 51 3.37 25.90 -9.88
C ASP A 51 2.41 25.20 -10.86
N PRO A 52 2.56 25.35 -12.19
CA PRO A 52 1.74 24.63 -13.16
C PRO A 52 1.89 23.10 -13.08
N ASN A 53 2.91 22.58 -12.37
CA ASN A 53 3.05 21.15 -12.02
C ASN A 53 2.32 20.74 -10.74
N TYR A 54 1.72 21.70 -10.01
CA TYR A 54 0.87 21.44 -8.84
C TYR A 54 -0.34 20.56 -9.18
N LEU A 55 -0.73 20.56 -10.45
CA LEU A 55 -1.76 19.70 -11.01
C LEU A 55 -1.18 18.43 -11.61
N ASN A 56 -0.81 17.49 -10.73
CA ASN A 56 -1.00 16.09 -11.07
C ASN A 56 -1.92 15.41 -10.06
N CYS A 57 -3.13 15.97 -9.94
CA CYS A 57 -4.23 15.40 -9.16
C CYS A 57 -4.51 13.92 -9.56
N ILE A 58 -4.21 13.56 -10.82
CA ILE A 58 -4.24 12.18 -11.32
C ILE A 58 -3.15 11.32 -10.65
N SER A 59 -1.93 11.83 -10.50
CA SER A 59 -0.83 11.13 -9.82
C SER A 59 -1.18 10.84 -8.35
N CYS A 60 -1.66 11.83 -7.61
CA CYS A 60 -2.07 11.63 -6.22
C CYS A 60 -3.24 10.63 -6.12
N ARG A 61 -4.25 10.73 -7.01
CA ARG A 61 -5.38 9.80 -7.04
C ARG A 61 -4.95 8.37 -7.36
N ASN A 62 -4.00 8.19 -8.27
CA ASN A 62 -3.41 6.89 -8.59
C ASN A 62 -2.65 6.31 -7.39
N MET A 63 -1.90 7.14 -6.64
CA MET A 63 -1.22 6.70 -5.43
C MET A 63 -2.21 6.26 -4.34
N PHE A 64 -3.36 6.93 -4.17
CA PHE A 64 -4.41 6.45 -3.25
C PHE A 64 -4.96 5.08 -3.64
N VAL A 65 -5.18 4.84 -4.93
CA VAL A 65 -5.62 3.54 -5.45
C VAL A 65 -4.56 2.47 -5.19
N GLN A 66 -3.28 2.78 -5.43
CA GLN A 66 -2.16 1.89 -5.13
C GLN A 66 -2.10 1.52 -3.65
N ILE A 67 -2.24 2.50 -2.74
CA ILE A 67 -2.30 2.25 -1.30
C ILE A 67 -3.44 1.28 -0.97
N LYS A 68 -4.65 1.49 -1.51
CA LYS A 68 -5.79 0.61 -1.25
C LYS A 68 -5.57 -0.81 -1.73
N TRP A 69 -4.97 -0.98 -2.91
CA TRP A 69 -4.59 -2.30 -3.41
C TRP A 69 -3.57 -2.99 -2.53
N ILE A 70 -2.52 -2.28 -2.11
CA ILE A 70 -1.48 -2.84 -1.22
C ILE A 70 -2.08 -3.22 0.13
N GLN A 71 -2.91 -2.34 0.73
CA GLN A 71 -3.62 -2.62 1.98
C GLN A 71 -4.45 -3.89 1.90
N HIS A 72 -5.22 -4.04 0.81
CA HIS A 72 -6.05 -5.21 0.60
C HIS A 72 -5.23 -6.48 0.38
N SER A 73 -4.26 -6.46 -0.55
CA SER A 73 -3.45 -7.63 -0.90
C SER A 73 -2.70 -8.20 0.30
N PHE A 74 -2.16 -7.35 1.17
CA PHE A 74 -1.36 -7.77 2.33
C PHE A 74 -2.13 -7.76 3.67
N ASN A 75 -3.43 -7.50 3.64
CA ASN A 75 -4.27 -7.36 4.84
C ASN A 75 -3.64 -6.42 5.88
N ILE A 76 -3.26 -5.22 5.43
CA ILE A 76 -2.67 -4.15 6.26
C ILE A 76 -3.79 -3.21 6.69
N THR A 77 -3.93 -3.03 7.99
CA THR A 77 -4.92 -2.15 8.63
C THR A 77 -4.33 -0.78 8.95
N ASP A 78 -5.16 0.17 9.38
CA ASP A 78 -4.65 1.46 9.85
C ASP A 78 -3.86 1.34 11.17
N GLU A 79 -4.07 0.29 11.96
CA GLU A 79 -3.30 0.02 13.18
C GLU A 79 -1.85 -0.39 12.87
N ASP A 80 -1.65 -1.14 11.79
CA ASP A 80 -0.33 -1.52 11.28
C ASP A 80 0.48 -0.33 10.74
N LEU A 81 -0.19 0.79 10.48
CA LEU A 81 0.38 2.00 9.88
C LEU A 81 0.64 3.12 10.90
N LYS A 82 0.20 2.94 12.15
CA LYS A 82 0.53 3.82 13.28
C LYS A 82 2.01 3.69 13.65
#